data_AF-A0A821MBY4-F1
#
_entry.id   AF-A0A821MBY4-F1
#
_cell.length_a   1.000
_cell.length_b   1.000
_cell.length_c   1.000
_cell.angle_alpha   90.00
_cell.angle_beta   90.00
_cell.angle_gamma   90.00
#
_symmetry.space_group_name_H-M   'P 1'
#
loop_
_entity.id
_entity.type
_entity.pdbx_description
1 polymer ?
#
loop_
_entity_poly.entity_id
_entity_poly.type
_entity_poly.pdbx_seq_one_letter_code
_entity_poly.pdbx_strand_id
1 'polypeptide(L)'
;IFNVFQTKTIDTIYPASLLWKPVVYQSEDRTVEQNTLMHIYDLKNNVTIDRNIDQGIFYSFLAYPSVSAFNISLGEVNDGFFAKTNYTFIQFTAGIEYLETDSTKVFVTVALIASLALPGLVAIIALIFILKRRFTRQSSSSYDA
;
A
#
# COMPACT_ATOMS: atom_id res chain seq x y z
N ILE A 1 -4.35 -0.26 -14.00
CA ILE A 1 -2.90 0.08 -13.89
C ILE A 1 -2.48 0.46 -12.46
N PHE A 2 -3.40 0.81 -11.56
CA PHE A 2 -3.08 1.22 -10.18
C PHE A 2 -3.00 0.08 -9.14
N ASN A 3 -3.21 -1.18 -9.53
CA ASN A 3 -3.17 -2.29 -8.59
C ASN A 3 -1.72 -2.67 -8.28
N VAL A 4 -1.36 -2.60 -6.99
CA VAL A 4 -0.11 -3.12 -6.45
C VAL A 4 -0.43 -4.44 -5.77
N PHE A 5 0.33 -5.48 -6.12
CA PHE A 5 0.22 -6.80 -5.55
C PHE A 5 1.25 -6.94 -4.44
N GLN A 6 0.92 -7.79 -3.47
CA GLN A 6 1.73 -8.00 -2.30
C GLN A 6 1.75 -9.47 -1.91
N THR A 7 2.92 -9.97 -1.50
CA THR A 7 3.03 -11.16 -0.66
C THR A 7 3.78 -10.81 0.62
N LYS A 8 3.48 -11.53 1.70
CA LYS A 8 4.08 -11.34 3.03
C LYS A 8 4.48 -12.69 3.60
N THR A 9 5.57 -12.72 4.38
CA THR A 9 5.90 -13.89 5.20
C THR A 9 4.85 -14.07 6.29
N ILE A 10 4.41 -15.31 6.48
CA ILE A 10 3.40 -15.69 7.47
C ILE A 10 4.07 -15.78 8.85
N ASP A 11 3.36 -15.39 9.92
CA ASP A 11 3.70 -15.64 11.33
C ASP A 11 5.12 -15.20 11.78
N THR A 12 5.51 -13.97 11.45
CA THR A 12 6.76 -13.38 11.93
C THR A 12 6.51 -12.03 12.59
N ILE A 13 7.28 -11.71 13.64
CA ILE A 13 7.24 -10.40 14.34
C ILE A 13 7.62 -9.27 13.38
N TYR A 14 8.47 -9.57 12.40
CA TYR A 14 8.91 -8.67 11.34
C TYR A 14 8.56 -9.29 9.99
N PRO A 15 7.31 -9.14 9.51
CA PRO A 15 6.92 -9.70 8.23
C PRO A 15 7.72 -9.02 7.11
N ALA A 16 8.43 -9.84 6.35
CA ALA A 16 9.00 -9.40 5.09
C ALA A 16 7.89 -9.37 4.05
N SER A 17 7.83 -8.29 3.27
CA SER A 17 6.88 -8.14 2.19
C SER A 17 7.58 -7.90 0.87
N LEU A 18 6.96 -8.40 -0.19
CA LEU A 18 7.35 -8.17 -1.57
C LEU A 18 6.17 -7.55 -2.29
N LEU A 19 6.41 -6.41 -2.92
CA LEU A 19 5.43 -5.59 -3.60
C LEU A 19 5.81 -5.45 -5.07
N TRP A 20 4.83 -5.52 -5.96
CA TRP A 20 5.05 -5.30 -7.39
C TRP A 20 3.77 -4.85 -8.10
N LYS A 21 3.91 -4.39 -9.34
CA LYS A 21 2.78 -4.15 -10.24
C LYS A 21 2.74 -5.28 -11.27
N PRO A 22 1.56 -5.74 -11.73
CA PRO A 22 1.44 -6.86 -12.67
C PRO A 22 1.72 -6.40 -14.12
N VAL A 23 2.80 -5.65 -14.32
CA VAL A 23 3.17 -5.05 -15.60
C VAL A 23 4.65 -5.23 -15.86
N VAL A 24 4.98 -5.37 -17.14
CA VAL A 24 6.34 -5.45 -17.64
C VAL A 24 6.55 -4.34 -18.65
N TYR A 25 7.67 -3.63 -18.55
CA TYR A 25 7.99 -2.52 -19.45
C TYR A 25 8.85 -2.98 -20.62
N GLN A 26 8.56 -2.41 -21.78
CA GLN A 26 9.15 -2.72 -23.08
C GLN A 26 10.27 -1.75 -23.48
N SER A 27 10.49 -0.70 -22.69
CA SER A 27 11.47 0.35 -22.95
C SER A 27 12.07 0.88 -21.65
N GLU A 28 13.19 1.58 -21.79
CA GLU A 28 13.84 2.27 -20.67
C GLU A 28 13.01 3.42 -20.11
N ASP A 29 12.20 4.08 -20.95
CA ASP A 29 11.32 5.18 -20.57
C ASP A 29 10.19 4.76 -19.62
N ARG A 30 9.89 3.45 -19.54
CA ARG A 30 8.90 2.84 -18.62
C ARG A 30 7.54 3.53 -18.66
N THR A 31 7.11 3.90 -19.85
CA THR A 31 5.82 4.58 -20.06
C THR A 31 4.65 3.60 -19.97
N VAL A 32 3.45 4.15 -19.74
CA VAL A 32 2.22 3.35 -19.66
C VAL A 32 1.87 2.72 -21.01
N GLU A 33 2.24 3.37 -22.10
CA GLU A 33 1.99 2.92 -23.48
C GLU A 33 2.91 1.77 -23.89
N GLN A 34 4.08 1.66 -23.26
CA GLN A 34 5.10 0.65 -23.52
C GLN A 34 5.15 -0.38 -22.40
N ASN A 35 3.99 -0.83 -21.93
CA ASN A 35 3.88 -1.94 -21.00
C ASN A 35 3.01 -3.07 -21.56
N THR A 36 3.21 -4.27 -21.00
CA THR A 36 2.33 -5.42 -21.17
C THR A 36 2.04 -6.01 -19.79
N LEU A 37 1.09 -6.94 -19.74
CA LEU A 37 0.71 -7.61 -18.50
C LEU A 37 1.75 -8.65 -18.08
N MET A 38 1.80 -8.89 -16.77
CA MET A 38 2.57 -9.95 -16.14
C MET A 38 1.59 -10.90 -15.46
N HIS A 39 1.73 -12.21 -15.69
CA HIS A 39 0.93 -13.20 -15.00
C HIS A 39 1.74 -13.86 -13.88
N ILE A 40 1.08 -14.07 -12.76
CA ILE A 40 1.65 -14.68 -11.58
C ILE A 40 0.83 -15.90 -11.25
N TYR A 41 1.55 -16.98 -10.97
CA TYR A 41 0.97 -18.26 -10.60
C TYR A 41 0.95 -18.41 -9.08
N ASP A 42 0.10 -19.32 -8.61
CA ASP A 42 -0.06 -19.57 -7.18
C ASP A 42 1.26 -19.98 -6.51
N LEU A 43 1.37 -19.61 -5.23
CA LEU A 43 2.50 -19.97 -4.39
C LEU A 43 2.53 -21.49 -4.18
N LYS A 44 3.66 -22.11 -4.49
CA LYS A 44 3.96 -23.49 -4.16
C LYS A 44 4.84 -23.53 -2.92
N ASN A 45 4.38 -24.23 -1.89
CA ASN A 45 5.13 -24.44 -0.66
C ASN A 45 6.00 -25.70 -0.76
N ASN A 46 7.05 -25.76 0.06
CA ASN A 46 7.96 -26.91 0.18
C ASN A 46 8.62 -27.30 -1.14
N VAL A 47 9.10 -26.30 -1.88
CA VAL A 47 9.81 -26.52 -3.15
C VAL A 47 11.26 -26.91 -2.85
N THR A 48 11.71 -28.01 -3.45
CA THR A 48 13.11 -28.42 -3.41
C THR A 48 13.92 -27.55 -4.38
N ILE A 49 14.86 -26.77 -3.85
CA ILE A 49 15.82 -26.02 -4.65
C ILE A 49 17.03 -26.92 -4.93
N ASP A 50 17.53 -26.90 -6.17
CA ASP A 50 18.77 -27.59 -6.53
C ASP A 50 19.95 -26.99 -5.75
N ARG A 51 20.58 -27.82 -4.91
CA ARG A 51 21.68 -27.45 -4.02
C ARG A 51 22.96 -27.06 -4.79
N ASN A 52 23.05 -27.37 -6.08
CA ASN A 52 24.21 -27.02 -6.90
C ASN A 52 24.23 -25.54 -7.34
N ILE A 53 23.09 -24.83 -7.23
CA ILE A 53 22.97 -23.44 -7.68
C ILE A 53 23.45 -22.44 -6.59
N ASP A 54 23.61 -22.88 -5.35
CA ASP A 54 23.77 -21.96 -4.22
C ASP A 54 24.75 -22.43 -3.13
N GLN A 55 26.05 -22.43 -3.45
CA GLN A 55 27.13 -22.61 -2.46
C GLN A 55 27.47 -21.32 -1.67
N GLY A 56 26.64 -20.27 -1.80
CA GLY A 56 26.88 -18.95 -1.21
C GLY A 56 25.96 -18.62 -0.03
N ILE A 57 25.52 -17.36 0.03
CA ILE A 57 24.77 -16.75 1.14
C ILE A 57 23.47 -17.49 1.47
N PHE A 58 22.87 -18.17 0.51
CA PHE A 58 21.61 -18.91 0.72
C PHE A 58 21.81 -20.36 1.14
N TYR A 59 23.03 -20.90 1.19
CA TYR A 59 23.27 -22.28 1.61
C TYR A 59 22.72 -22.55 3.03
N SER A 60 22.82 -21.57 3.93
CA SER A 60 22.23 -21.62 5.27
C SER A 60 20.69 -21.50 5.26
N PHE A 61 20.12 -20.77 4.29
CA PHE A 61 18.68 -20.64 4.09
C PHE A 61 18.07 -21.90 3.44
N LEU A 62 18.81 -22.59 2.57
CA LEU A 62 18.42 -23.86 1.94
C LEU A 62 18.42 -25.05 2.93
N ALA A 63 19.01 -24.86 4.11
CA ALA A 63 18.90 -25.82 5.21
C ALA A 63 17.54 -25.75 5.93
N TYR A 64 16.71 -24.73 5.66
CA TYR A 64 15.37 -24.63 6.21
C TYR A 64 14.37 -25.46 5.37
N PRO A 65 13.50 -26.25 6.02
CA PRO A 65 12.63 -27.21 5.35
C PRO A 65 11.45 -26.61 4.58
N SER A 66 11.25 -25.30 4.63
CA SER A 66 10.05 -24.62 4.12
C SER A 66 10.43 -23.44 3.22
N VAL A 67 10.78 -23.74 1.97
CA VAL A 67 10.91 -22.74 0.91
C VAL A 67 9.64 -22.73 0.07
N SER A 68 9.11 -21.53 -0.18
CA SER A 68 7.99 -21.33 -1.08
C SER A 68 8.46 -20.62 -2.35
N ALA A 69 7.93 -21.03 -3.49
CA ALA A 69 8.23 -20.44 -4.79
C ALA A 69 6.96 -20.19 -5.58
N PHE A 70 6.99 -19.18 -6.45
CA PHE A 70 5.94 -18.92 -7.42
C PHE A 70 6.58 -18.58 -8.75
N ASN A 71 5.85 -18.85 -9.83
CA ASN A 71 6.32 -18.54 -11.18
C ASN A 71 5.71 -17.23 -11.65
N ILE A 72 6.41 -16.60 -12.60
CA ILE A 72 5.98 -15.37 -13.25
C ILE A 72 6.17 -15.56 -14.76
N SER A 73 5.17 -15.21 -15.55
CA SER A 73 5.28 -15.10 -17.01
C SER A 73 5.08 -13.65 -17.44
N LEU A 74 5.82 -13.26 -18.48
CA LEU A 74 5.98 -11.87 -18.91
C LEU A 74 5.38 -11.72 -20.30
N GLY A 75 4.45 -10.78 -20.44
CA GLY A 75 3.72 -10.58 -21.69
C GLY A 75 2.51 -11.49 -21.83
N GLU A 76 1.75 -11.17 -22.86
CA GLU A 76 0.49 -11.81 -23.23
C GLU A 76 0.66 -12.67 -24.48
N VAL A 77 -0.24 -13.64 -24.64
CA VAL A 77 -0.21 -14.51 -25.81
C VAL A 77 -0.40 -13.67 -27.08
N ASN A 78 0.53 -13.82 -28.03
CA ASN A 78 0.59 -13.10 -29.31
C ASN A 78 0.95 -11.59 -29.25
N ASP A 79 1.38 -11.05 -28.11
CA ASP A 79 1.83 -9.66 -28.07
C ASP A 79 3.22 -9.46 -28.72
N GLY A 80 4.01 -10.52 -28.83
CA GLY A 80 5.37 -10.50 -29.36
C GLY A 80 6.33 -9.67 -28.51
N PHE A 81 6.00 -9.47 -27.23
CA PHE A 81 6.62 -8.56 -26.27
C PHE A 81 8.15 -8.54 -26.37
N PHE A 82 8.81 -9.63 -26.00
CA PHE A 82 10.26 -9.66 -25.94
C PHE A 82 10.91 -9.70 -27.34
N ALA A 83 10.28 -10.40 -28.28
CA ALA A 83 10.81 -10.55 -29.64
C ALA A 83 10.87 -9.22 -30.41
N LYS A 84 9.97 -8.27 -30.11
CA LYS A 84 9.91 -6.95 -30.77
C LYS A 84 10.88 -5.94 -30.19
N THR A 85 11.05 -5.95 -28.87
CA THR A 85 11.78 -4.88 -28.15
C THR A 85 13.18 -5.29 -27.77
N ASN A 86 13.44 -6.60 -27.65
CA ASN A 86 14.64 -7.16 -27.03
C ASN A 86 14.94 -6.53 -25.64
N TYR A 87 13.87 -6.11 -24.95
CA TYR A 87 13.95 -5.40 -23.69
C TYR A 87 12.81 -5.82 -22.76
N THR A 88 13.19 -6.08 -21.51
CA THR A 88 12.28 -6.47 -20.44
C THR A 88 12.70 -5.80 -19.16
N PHE A 89 11.78 -5.06 -18.53
CA PHE A 89 12.01 -4.52 -17.20
C PHE A 89 10.82 -4.82 -16.27
N ILE A 90 11.13 -5.37 -15.10
CA ILE A 90 10.18 -5.61 -14.00
C ILE A 90 10.77 -5.00 -12.75
N GLN A 91 9.90 -4.45 -11.90
CA GLN A 91 10.30 -3.91 -10.62
C GLN A 91 9.58 -4.63 -9.48
N PHE A 92 10.37 -5.10 -8.53
CA PHE A 92 9.91 -5.58 -7.24
C PHE A 92 10.46 -4.67 -6.15
N THR A 93 9.66 -4.43 -5.13
CA THR A 93 10.06 -3.73 -3.92
C THR A 93 9.97 -4.71 -2.77
N ALA A 94 11.11 -5.08 -2.20
CA ALA A 94 11.17 -5.89 -0.99
C ALA A 94 11.37 -4.96 0.22
N GLY A 95 10.66 -5.24 1.30
CA GLY A 95 10.76 -4.48 2.54
C GLY A 95 10.51 -5.39 3.74
N ILE A 96 11.06 -5.00 4.88
CA ILE A 96 10.65 -5.58 6.16
C ILE A 96 9.66 -4.59 6.75
N GLU A 97 8.43 -5.04 6.96
CA GLU A 97 7.42 -4.24 7.61
C GLU A 97 7.64 -4.33 9.11
N TYR A 98 7.75 -3.17 9.76
CA TYR A 98 7.49 -3.11 11.18
C TYR A 98 5.99 -3.24 11.36
N LEU A 99 5.56 -4.16 12.21
CA LEU A 99 4.23 -4.06 12.80
C LEU A 99 4.20 -2.72 13.51
N GLU A 100 3.52 -1.73 12.92
CA GLU A 100 3.28 -0.47 13.61
C GLU A 100 2.62 -0.84 14.94
N THR A 101 3.35 -0.63 16.04
CA THR A 101 2.76 -0.72 17.36
C THR A 101 1.57 0.23 17.36
N ASP A 102 0.42 -0.24 17.87
CA ASP A 102 -0.84 0.53 17.90
C ASP A 102 -0.65 1.98 18.36
N SER A 103 0.38 2.25 19.17
CA SER A 103 0.82 3.59 19.58
C SER A 103 0.96 4.62 18.44
N THR A 104 1.49 4.25 17.27
CA THR A 104 1.70 5.24 16.18
C THR A 104 0.38 5.62 15.52
N LYS A 105 -0.49 4.62 15.29
CA LYS A 105 -1.84 4.83 14.76
C LYS A 105 -2.72 5.60 15.74
N VAL A 106 -2.60 5.29 17.03
CA VAL A 106 -3.28 6.02 18.11
C VAL A 106 -2.82 7.48 18.13
N PHE A 107 -1.52 7.74 18.02
CA PHE A 107 -0.99 9.11 18.00
C PHE A 107 -1.55 9.93 16.84
N VAL A 108 -1.50 9.40 15.60
CA VAL A 108 -2.04 10.10 14.42
C VAL A 108 -3.54 10.33 14.56
N THR A 109 -4.28 9.35 15.06
CA THR A 109 -5.73 9.46 15.27
C THR A 109 -6.08 10.54 16.30
N VAL A 110 -5.36 10.59 17.42
CA VAL A 110 -5.56 11.61 18.46
C VAL A 110 -5.23 13.00 17.93
N ALA A 111 -4.14 13.14 17.16
CA ALA A 111 -3.77 14.42 16.54
C ALA A 111 -4.84 14.93 15.55
N LEU A 112 -5.44 14.02 14.76
CA LEU A 112 -6.54 14.36 13.85
C LEU A 112 -7.80 14.80 14.61
N ILE A 113 -8.16 14.09 15.69
CA ILE A 113 -9.32 14.47 16.51
C ILE A 113 -9.09 15.83 17.17
N ALA A 114 -7.91 16.07 17.73
CA ALA A 114 -7.58 17.33 18.39
C ALA A 114 -7.62 18.53 17.42
N SER A 115 -7.14 18.34 16.18
CA SER A 115 -7.14 19.40 15.17
C SER A 115 -8.55 19.75 14.67
N LEU A 116 -9.51 18.82 14.71
CA LEU A 116 -10.91 19.07 14.34
C LEU A 116 -11.78 19.54 15.50
N ALA A 117 -11.49 19.09 16.73
CA ALA A 117 -12.28 19.43 17.91
C ALA A 117 -12.20 20.92 18.27
N LEU A 118 -11.03 21.55 18.12
CA LEU A 118 -10.80 22.93 18.51
C LEU A 118 -11.57 23.94 17.61
N PRO A 119 -11.50 23.85 16.27
CA PRO A 119 -12.34 24.66 15.38
C PRO A 119 -13.83 24.38 15.57
N GLY A 120 -14.21 23.12 15.81
CA GLY A 120 -15.60 22.73 16.06
C GLY A 120 -16.18 23.40 17.31
N LEU A 121 -15.43 23.41 18.42
CA LEU A 121 -15.86 24.07 19.66
C LEU A 121 -16.01 25.59 19.48
N VAL A 122 -15.06 26.23 18.79
CA VAL A 122 -15.15 27.67 18.49
C VAL A 122 -16.39 27.98 17.66
N ALA A 123 -16.69 27.17 16.65
CA ALA A 123 -17.88 27.33 15.81
C ALA A 123 -19.18 27.17 16.61
N ILE A 124 -19.25 26.19 17.52
CA ILE A 124 -20.42 25.96 18.39
C ILE A 124 -20.62 27.16 19.34
N ILE A 125 -19.56 27.65 19.98
CA ILE A 125 -19.65 28.81 20.88
C ILE A 125 -20.11 30.06 20.12
N ALA A 126 -19.54 30.31 18.93
CA ALA A 126 -19.94 31.41 18.08
C ALA A 126 -21.43 31.31 17.68
N LEU A 127 -21.89 30.10 17.31
CA LEU A 127 -23.29 29.86 16.96
C LEU A 127 -24.23 30.14 18.13
N ILE A 128 -23.91 29.67 19.34
CA ILE A 128 -24.71 29.94 20.56
C ILE A 128 -24.78 31.45 20.82
N PHE A 129 -23.66 32.16 20.67
CA PHE A 129 -23.61 33.61 20.90
C PHE A 129 -24.46 34.38 19.89
N ILE A 130 -24.40 33.99 18.62
CA ILE A 130 -25.22 34.58 17.55
C ILE A 130 -26.71 34.31 17.80
N LEU A 131 -27.08 33.08 18.16
CA LEU A 131 -28.47 32.71 18.45
C LEU A 131 -29.02 33.50 19.64
N LYS A 132 -28.29 33.58 20.76
CA LYS A 132 -28.69 34.39 21.92
C LYS A 132 -28.92 35.86 21.54
N ARG A 133 -27.96 36.47 20.81
CA ARG A 133 -28.07 37.86 20.36
C ARG A 133 -29.29 38.10 19.47
N ARG A 134 -29.65 37.12 18.63
CA ARG A 134 -30.82 37.21 17.75
C ARG A 134 -32.13 37.18 18.53
N PHE A 135 -32.26 36.31 19.53
CA PHE A 135 -33.46 36.24 20.36
C PHE A 135 -33.66 37.47 21.26
N THR A 136 -32.59 38.02 21.83
CA THR A 136 -32.69 39.24 22.65
C THR A 136 -33.16 40.45 21.84
N ARG A 137 -32.73 40.59 20.57
CA ARG A 137 -33.14 41.69 19.68
C ARG A 137 -34.59 41.61 19.22
N GLN A 138 -35.15 40.40 19.10
CA GLN A 138 -36.56 40.23 18.75
C GLN A 138 -37.49 40.51 19.93
N SER A 139 -37.08 40.17 21.15
CA SER A 139 -37.85 40.47 22.37
C SER A 139 -38.04 41.98 22.57
N SER A 140 -36.98 42.78 22.38
CA SER A 140 -37.05 44.25 22.49
C SER A 140 -37.93 44.94 21.43
N SER A 141 -38.18 44.30 20.28
CA SER A 141 -39.05 44.87 19.23
C SER A 141 -40.53 44.61 19.48
N SER A 142 -40.89 43.74 20.42
CA SER A 142 -42.28 43.36 20.70
C SER A 142 -42.91 44.13 21.87
N TYR A 143 -42.13 44.97 22.56
CA TYR A 143 -42.61 45.84 23.66
C TYR A 143 -42.90 47.28 23.22
N ASP A 144 -42.58 47.64 21.96
CA ASP A 144 -42.81 48.97 21.37
C ASP A 144 -43.95 48.98 20.33
N ALA A 145 -44.85 47.98 20.34
CA ALA A 145 -46.01 47.88 19.44
C ALA A 145 -47.33 47.96 20.19
#